data_AF-A0A6V1NYK1-F1
#
_entry.id   AF-A0A6V1NYK1-F1
#
_cell.length_a   1.000
_cell.length_b   1.000
_cell.length_c   1.000
_cell.angle_alpha   90.00
_cell.angle_beta   90.00
_cell.angle_gamma   90.00
#
_symmetry.space_group_name_H-M   'P 1'
#
loop_
_entity.id
_entity.type
_entity.pdbx_description
1 polymer ?
#
loop_
_entity_poly.entity_id
_entity_poly.type
_entity_poly.pdbx_seq_one_letter_code
_entity_poly.pdbx_strand_id
1 'polypeptide(L)'
;VEAFDDDGNGAVDGAEFLQHFFRLGRAARRRDVLHNVGALQGREAARKAAVRRAERDWEEANRQAVAEYSPEERATALGKVGAVAVSYKARSALARMALRPFENVLLAPVALRDQLRNSFGLTFTNAELGALMDHFDTDKSGTVDGAEFLHGFFEIGRQHGKERQKDLKESNLRRKENIMKRNLIAPSHLGR
;
A
#
# COMPACT_ATOMS: atom_id res chain seq x y z
N VAL A 1 -56.11 -34.97 25.22
CA VAL A 1 -55.94 -36.06 26.20
C VAL A 1 -55.12 -37.18 25.56
N GLU A 2 -55.48 -37.63 24.36
CA GLU A 2 -54.74 -38.64 23.56
C GLU A 2 -53.24 -38.36 23.32
N ALA A 3 -52.78 -37.10 23.31
CA ALA A 3 -51.37 -36.79 23.04
C ALA A 3 -50.42 -37.07 24.23
N PHE A 4 -50.97 -37.31 25.43
CA PHE A 4 -50.23 -37.48 26.69
C PHE A 4 -50.58 -38.77 27.43
N ASP A 5 -51.55 -39.51 26.93
CA ASP A 5 -52.07 -40.78 27.47
C ASP A 5 -51.40 -41.89 26.66
N ASP A 6 -50.22 -42.33 27.13
CA ASP A 6 -49.35 -43.24 26.39
C ASP A 6 -49.84 -44.70 26.53
N ASP A 7 -50.64 -45.00 27.56
CA ASP A 7 -51.24 -46.33 27.78
C ASP A 7 -52.69 -46.46 27.26
N GLY A 8 -53.32 -45.35 26.86
CA GLY A 8 -54.65 -45.31 26.25
C GLY A 8 -55.79 -45.52 27.24
N ASN A 9 -55.55 -45.31 28.54
CA ASN A 9 -56.52 -45.57 29.60
C ASN A 9 -57.59 -44.46 29.73
N GLY A 10 -57.44 -43.35 29.00
CA GLY A 10 -58.34 -42.18 29.00
C GLY A 10 -58.01 -41.11 30.05
N ALA A 11 -56.94 -41.29 30.83
CA ALA A 11 -56.46 -40.38 31.87
C ALA A 11 -54.93 -40.25 31.81
N VAL A 12 -54.41 -39.04 32.07
CA VAL A 12 -52.96 -38.80 32.09
C VAL A 12 -52.47 -38.88 33.53
N ASP A 13 -51.59 -39.84 33.81
CA ASP A 13 -50.96 -39.95 35.12
C ASP A 13 -49.74 -39.01 35.26
N GLY A 14 -49.24 -38.87 36.49
CA GLY A 14 -48.09 -38.00 36.78
C GLY A 14 -46.80 -38.44 36.08
N ALA A 15 -46.61 -39.74 35.85
CA ALA A 15 -45.45 -40.28 35.15
C ALA A 15 -45.53 -39.99 33.65
N GLU A 16 -46.70 -40.17 33.03
CA GLU A 16 -46.97 -39.85 31.63
C GLU A 16 -46.79 -38.35 31.33
N PHE A 17 -47.33 -37.49 32.21
CA PHE A 17 -47.10 -36.05 32.13
C PHE A 17 -45.61 -35.70 32.20
N LEU A 18 -44.87 -36.23 33.17
CA LEU A 18 -43.44 -35.94 33.33
C LEU A 18 -42.62 -36.43 32.13
N GLN A 19 -42.91 -37.62 31.60
CA GLN A 19 -42.22 -38.17 30.43
C GLN A 19 -42.39 -37.26 29.20
N HIS A 20 -43.62 -36.85 28.91
CA HIS A 20 -43.90 -35.92 27.81
C HIS A 20 -43.32 -34.53 28.04
N PHE A 21 -43.46 -33.98 29.24
CA PHE A 21 -42.89 -32.68 29.62
C PHE A 21 -41.37 -32.66 29.42
N PHE A 22 -40.65 -33.69 29.89
CA PHE A 22 -39.21 -33.78 29.68
C PHE A 22 -38.84 -34.04 28.21
N ARG A 23 -39.64 -34.79 27.46
CA ARG A 23 -39.45 -35.03 26.02
C ARG A 23 -39.56 -33.73 25.23
N LEU A 24 -40.59 -32.94 25.50
CA LEU A 24 -40.82 -31.61 24.94
C LEU A 24 -39.70 -30.64 25.34
N GLY A 25 -39.34 -30.58 26.62
CA GLY A 25 -38.27 -29.71 27.12
C GLY A 25 -36.89 -30.06 26.55
N ARG A 26 -36.59 -31.33 26.26
CA ARG A 26 -35.37 -31.74 25.54
C ARG A 26 -35.43 -31.37 24.07
N ALA A 27 -36.58 -31.53 23.41
CA ALA A 27 -36.75 -31.18 22.00
C ALA A 27 -36.64 -29.66 21.77
N ALA A 28 -37.21 -28.84 22.65
CA ALA A 28 -37.09 -27.38 22.61
C ALA A 28 -35.62 -26.95 22.77
N ARG A 29 -34.92 -27.42 23.80
CA ARG A 29 -33.50 -27.10 24.01
C ARG A 29 -32.61 -27.53 22.83
N ARG A 30 -32.87 -28.70 22.23
CA ARG A 30 -32.13 -29.13 21.02
C ARG A 30 -32.35 -28.17 19.85
N ARG A 31 -33.58 -27.66 19.66
CA ARG A 31 -33.90 -26.70 18.60
C ARG A 31 -33.14 -25.39 18.80
N ASP A 32 -33.12 -24.86 20.03
CA ASP A 32 -32.42 -23.62 20.35
C ASP A 32 -30.90 -23.78 20.14
N VAL A 33 -30.33 -24.90 20.58
CA VAL A 33 -28.91 -25.22 20.34
C VAL A 33 -28.62 -25.30 18.83
N LEU A 34 -29.42 -26.02 18.05
CA LEU A 34 -29.23 -26.15 16.60
C LEU A 34 -29.36 -24.80 15.88
N HIS A 35 -30.35 -23.99 16.24
CA HIS A 35 -30.52 -22.65 15.70
C HIS A 35 -29.32 -21.75 16.01
N ASN A 36 -28.87 -21.75 17.27
CA ASN A 36 -27.74 -20.94 17.70
C ASN A 36 -26.42 -21.40 17.06
N VAL A 37 -26.18 -22.71 16.96
CA VAL A 37 -25.02 -23.26 16.27
C VAL A 37 -25.06 -22.92 14.78
N GLY A 38 -26.20 -23.06 14.11
CA GLY A 38 -26.36 -22.69 12.71
C GLY A 38 -26.12 -21.19 12.46
N ALA A 39 -26.62 -20.34 13.36
CA ALA A 39 -26.38 -18.89 13.28
C ALA A 39 -24.89 -18.54 13.50
N LEU A 40 -24.20 -19.20 14.43
CA LEU A 40 -22.76 -19.01 14.66
C LEU A 40 -21.94 -19.48 13.44
N GLN A 41 -22.26 -20.66 12.89
CA GLN A 41 -21.62 -21.19 11.69
C GLN A 41 -21.85 -20.27 10.48
N GLY A 42 -23.07 -19.74 10.32
CA GLY A 42 -23.39 -18.78 9.27
C GLY A 42 -22.59 -17.48 9.39
N ARG A 43 -22.44 -16.94 10.61
CA ARG A 43 -21.61 -15.75 10.87
C ARG A 43 -20.14 -16.01 10.58
N GLU A 44 -19.62 -17.16 10.97
CA GLU A 44 -18.23 -17.53 10.71
C GLU A 44 -17.96 -17.72 9.20
N ALA A 45 -18.88 -18.39 8.49
CA ALA A 45 -18.80 -18.55 7.04
C ALA A 45 -18.86 -17.20 6.31
N ALA A 46 -19.76 -16.30 6.72
CA ALA A 46 -19.85 -14.95 6.19
C ALA A 46 -18.57 -14.15 6.45
N ARG A 47 -18.00 -14.22 7.67
CA ARG A 47 -16.73 -13.58 8.00
C ARG A 47 -15.59 -14.09 7.13
N LYS A 48 -15.46 -15.41 6.97
CA LYS A 48 -14.44 -16.03 6.11
C LYS A 48 -14.61 -15.63 4.64
N ALA A 49 -15.85 -15.55 4.15
CA ALA A 49 -16.14 -15.09 2.79
C ALA A 49 -15.78 -13.62 2.59
N ALA A 50 -16.08 -12.76 3.58
CA ALA A 50 -15.74 -11.34 3.55
C ALA A 50 -14.22 -11.11 3.53
N VAL A 51 -13.46 -11.85 4.35
CA VAL A 51 -11.98 -11.78 4.35
C VAL A 51 -11.43 -12.18 2.98
N ARG A 52 -11.85 -13.32 2.43
CA ARG A 52 -11.41 -13.75 1.09
C ARG A 52 -11.81 -12.80 -0.04
N ARG A 53 -12.91 -12.06 0.12
CA ARG A 53 -13.31 -11.04 -0.85
C ARG A 53 -12.40 -9.82 -0.72
N ALA A 54 -12.16 -9.35 0.50
CA ALA A 54 -11.26 -8.23 0.75
C ALA A 54 -9.83 -8.50 0.28
N GLU A 55 -9.31 -9.71 0.49
CA GLU A 55 -7.99 -10.13 -0.02
C GLU A 55 -7.93 -10.05 -1.55
N ARG A 56 -8.93 -10.60 -2.25
CA ARG A 56 -9.00 -10.53 -3.72
C ARG A 56 -9.13 -9.11 -4.24
N ASP A 57 -9.99 -8.30 -3.61
CA ASP A 57 -10.16 -6.90 -3.97
C ASP A 57 -8.85 -6.12 -3.76
N TRP A 58 -8.10 -6.43 -2.70
CA TRP A 58 -6.79 -5.83 -2.41
C TRP A 58 -5.71 -6.26 -3.42
N GLU A 59 -5.63 -7.55 -3.74
CA GLU A 59 -4.69 -8.07 -4.75
C GLU A 59 -4.95 -7.44 -6.12
N GLU A 60 -6.21 -7.38 -6.53
CA GLU A 60 -6.60 -6.81 -7.82
C GLU A 60 -6.31 -5.31 -7.89
N ALA A 61 -6.60 -4.56 -6.82
CA ALA A 61 -6.26 -3.15 -6.75
C ALA A 61 -4.74 -2.90 -6.89
N ASN A 62 -3.91 -3.75 -6.29
CA ASN A 62 -2.45 -3.66 -6.42
C ASN A 62 -1.96 -4.06 -7.81
N ARG A 63 -2.55 -5.09 -8.41
CA ARG A 63 -2.24 -5.49 -9.79
C ARG A 63 -2.57 -4.38 -10.79
N GLN A 64 -3.72 -3.72 -10.63
CA GLN A 64 -4.17 -2.65 -11.53
C GLN A 64 -3.42 -1.32 -11.30
N ALA A 65 -2.79 -1.14 -10.14
CA ALA A 65 -2.05 0.07 -9.81
C ALA A 65 -0.74 0.21 -10.59
N VAL A 66 -0.19 -0.91 -11.08
CA VAL A 66 1.03 -0.93 -11.90
C VAL A 66 0.67 -1.19 -13.36
N ALA A 67 1.37 -0.52 -14.27
CA ALA A 67 1.24 -0.75 -15.71
C ALA A 67 2.64 -0.85 -16.35
N GLU A 68 2.68 -1.39 -17.57
CA GLU A 68 3.87 -1.27 -18.42
C GLU A 68 4.24 0.21 -18.61
N TYR A 69 5.52 0.49 -18.71
CA TYR A 69 6.04 1.84 -18.76
C TYR A 69 7.10 2.01 -19.84
N SER A 70 7.14 3.22 -20.39
CA SER A 70 8.20 3.63 -21.31
C SER A 70 9.46 4.09 -20.57
N PRO A 71 10.61 4.18 -21.26
CA PRO A 71 11.82 4.79 -20.70
C PRO A 71 11.62 6.22 -20.20
N GLU A 72 10.76 7.01 -20.86
CA GLU A 72 10.42 8.38 -20.48
C GLU A 72 9.60 8.43 -19.19
N GLU A 73 8.64 7.52 -19.01
CA GLU A 73 7.87 7.40 -17.77
C GLU A 73 8.75 6.96 -16.61
N ARG A 74 9.68 6.02 -16.86
CA ARG A 74 10.70 5.66 -15.87
C ARG A 74 11.57 6.84 -15.49
N ALA A 75 12.08 7.59 -16.47
CA ALA A 75 12.89 8.78 -16.21
C ALA A 75 12.12 9.84 -15.42
N THR A 76 10.84 10.03 -15.72
CA THR A 76 9.96 10.97 -15.02
C THR A 76 9.72 10.53 -13.58
N ALA A 77 9.41 9.25 -13.36
CA ALA A 77 9.18 8.68 -12.03
C ALA A 77 10.41 8.83 -11.13
N LEU A 78 11.58 8.40 -11.62
CA LEU A 78 12.86 8.53 -10.89
C LEU A 78 13.24 10.00 -10.70
N GLY A 79 12.96 10.87 -11.67
CA GLY A 79 13.16 12.31 -11.57
C GLY A 79 12.39 12.96 -10.42
N LYS A 80 11.11 12.61 -10.25
CA LYS A 80 10.28 13.08 -9.13
C LYS A 80 10.88 12.68 -7.79
N VAL A 81 11.26 11.42 -7.64
CA VAL A 81 11.88 10.90 -6.42
C VAL A 81 13.25 11.54 -6.19
N GLY A 82 14.07 11.66 -7.24
CA GLY A 82 15.41 12.23 -7.17
C GLY A 82 15.43 13.69 -6.77
N ALA A 83 14.46 14.49 -7.21
CA ALA A 83 14.32 15.88 -6.77
C ALA A 83 14.15 15.98 -5.24
N VAL A 84 13.33 15.10 -4.66
CA VAL A 84 13.12 15.03 -3.20
C VAL A 84 14.37 14.47 -2.51
N ALA A 85 14.94 13.38 -3.03
CA ALA A 85 16.09 12.71 -2.45
C ALA A 85 17.34 13.60 -2.38
N VAL A 86 17.62 14.41 -3.41
CA VAL A 86 18.72 15.39 -3.40
C VAL A 86 18.54 16.45 -2.32
N SER A 87 17.29 16.87 -2.08
CA SER A 87 16.97 17.87 -1.06
C SER A 87 16.95 17.30 0.36
N TYR A 88 16.94 15.98 0.49
CA TYR A 88 16.85 15.29 1.76
C TYR A 88 18.08 15.57 2.64
N LYS A 89 17.82 16.10 3.83
CA LYS A 89 18.86 16.39 4.84
C LYS A 89 18.64 15.48 6.04
N ALA A 90 19.40 14.38 6.14
CA ALA A 90 19.25 13.38 7.21
C ALA A 90 19.30 13.94 8.64
N ARG A 91 19.96 15.09 8.84
CA ARG A 91 20.03 15.78 10.15
C ARG A 91 18.76 16.58 10.50
N SER A 92 17.85 16.81 9.55
CA SER A 92 16.59 17.50 9.78
C SER A 92 15.58 16.57 10.45
N ALA A 93 14.97 17.01 11.55
CA ALA A 93 13.92 16.26 12.23
C ALA A 93 12.71 16.02 11.31
N LEU A 94 12.28 17.04 10.55
CA LEU A 94 11.18 16.93 9.59
C LEU A 94 11.48 15.94 8.47
N ALA A 95 12.73 15.91 7.98
CA ALA A 95 13.14 14.97 6.94
C ALA A 95 13.08 13.51 7.48
N ARG A 96 13.60 13.27 8.69
CA ARG A 96 13.51 11.94 9.31
C ARG A 96 12.08 11.48 9.52
N MET A 97 11.16 12.39 9.88
CA MET A 97 9.74 12.05 10.02
C MET A 97 9.10 11.59 8.71
N ALA A 98 9.55 12.09 7.56
CA ALA A 98 9.04 11.69 6.26
C ALA A 98 9.47 10.27 5.84
N LEU A 99 10.64 9.79 6.29
CA LEU A 99 11.14 8.44 5.98
C LEU A 99 10.68 7.35 6.95
N ARG A 100 10.36 7.71 8.21
CA ARG A 100 9.89 6.75 9.22
C ARG A 100 8.78 5.80 8.75
N PRO A 101 7.76 6.24 8.00
CA PRO A 101 6.70 5.34 7.54
C PRO A 101 7.17 4.24 6.59
N PHE A 102 8.36 4.37 5.99
CA PHE A 102 8.96 3.35 5.14
C PHE A 102 9.86 2.39 5.95
N GLU A 103 10.13 2.66 7.22
CA GLU A 103 10.96 1.79 8.07
C GLU A 103 10.13 0.60 8.58
N ASN A 104 10.65 -0.62 8.43
CA ASN A 104 10.04 -1.88 8.93
C ASN A 104 8.62 -2.19 8.39
N VAL A 105 8.35 -1.88 7.13
CA VAL A 105 7.07 -2.19 6.46
C VAL A 105 7.33 -2.86 5.11
N LEU A 106 6.37 -3.68 4.66
CA LEU A 106 6.28 -4.18 3.30
C LEU A 106 5.19 -3.42 2.55
N LEU A 107 5.57 -2.73 1.49
CA LEU A 107 4.68 -1.85 0.75
C LEU A 107 4.31 -2.48 -0.59
N ALA A 108 3.05 -2.91 -0.71
CA ALA A 108 2.46 -3.23 -2.01
C ALA A 108 2.29 -1.94 -2.86
N PRO A 109 2.13 -2.03 -4.19
CA PRO A 109 2.12 -0.87 -5.08
C PRO A 109 1.20 0.29 -4.63
N VAL A 110 -0.05 0.00 -4.26
CA VAL A 110 -1.01 1.03 -3.82
C VAL A 110 -0.51 1.71 -2.55
N ALA A 111 -0.01 0.93 -1.60
CA ALA A 111 0.52 1.43 -0.34
C ALA A 111 1.79 2.28 -0.56
N LEU A 112 2.69 1.86 -1.45
CA LEU A 112 3.88 2.63 -1.82
C LEU A 112 3.49 4.00 -2.40
N ARG A 113 2.53 4.03 -3.33
CA ARG A 113 2.02 5.28 -3.92
C ARG A 113 1.46 6.22 -2.86
N ASP A 114 0.60 5.69 -1.98
CA ASP A 114 0.00 6.49 -0.91
C ASP A 114 1.06 7.00 0.07
N GLN A 115 2.05 6.18 0.38
CA GLN A 115 3.13 6.55 1.28
C GLN A 115 4.02 7.65 0.67
N LEU A 116 4.36 7.55 -0.62
CA LEU A 116 5.10 8.59 -1.34
C LEU A 116 4.31 9.91 -1.41
N ARG A 117 2.99 9.84 -1.60
CA ARG A 117 2.11 11.02 -1.57
C ARG A 117 2.07 11.66 -0.19
N ASN A 118 1.91 10.87 0.86
CA ASN A 118 1.77 11.37 2.23
C ASN A 118 3.09 11.90 2.79
N SER A 119 4.20 11.23 2.51
CA SER A 119 5.52 11.63 3.01
C SER A 119 6.16 12.76 2.21
N PHE A 120 5.93 12.80 0.89
CA PHE A 120 6.67 13.70 -0.01
C PHE A 120 5.80 14.55 -0.94
N GLY A 121 4.47 14.39 -0.91
CA GLY A 121 3.56 15.09 -1.81
C GLY A 121 3.68 14.65 -3.28
N LEU A 122 4.30 13.50 -3.55
CA LEU A 122 4.51 13.02 -4.91
C LEU A 122 3.29 12.25 -5.43
N THR A 123 2.97 12.44 -6.71
CA THR A 123 1.90 11.71 -7.40
C THR A 123 2.46 11.03 -8.65
N PHE A 124 1.94 9.83 -8.92
CA PHE A 124 2.43 8.97 -9.98
C PHE A 124 1.27 8.40 -10.80
N THR A 125 1.48 8.28 -12.11
CA THR A 125 0.63 7.45 -12.97
C THR A 125 0.86 5.97 -12.67
N ASN A 126 0.01 5.08 -13.17
CA ASN A 126 0.19 3.64 -12.98
C ASN A 126 1.47 3.11 -13.65
N ALA A 127 1.85 3.67 -14.80
CA ALA A 127 3.09 3.35 -15.48
C ALA A 127 4.32 3.82 -14.69
N GLU A 128 4.30 5.06 -14.20
CA GLU A 128 5.36 5.57 -13.32
C GLU A 128 5.49 4.75 -12.03
N LEU A 129 4.37 4.32 -11.44
CA LEU A 129 4.38 3.43 -10.27
C LEU A 129 4.94 2.05 -10.62
N GLY A 130 4.61 1.51 -11.79
CA GLY A 130 5.24 0.29 -12.31
C GLY A 130 6.76 0.43 -12.41
N ALA A 131 7.25 1.56 -12.91
CA ALA A 131 8.69 1.85 -12.98
C ALA A 131 9.34 1.97 -11.60
N LEU A 132 8.64 2.54 -10.61
CA LEU A 132 9.13 2.61 -9.23
C LEU A 132 9.18 1.23 -8.57
N MET A 133 8.14 0.40 -8.75
CA MET A 133 8.15 -0.97 -8.26
C MET A 133 9.33 -1.74 -8.86
N ASP A 134 9.52 -1.70 -10.18
CA ASP A 134 10.66 -2.38 -10.82
C ASP A 134 12.03 -1.92 -10.28
N HIS A 135 12.15 -0.64 -9.93
CA HIS A 135 13.41 -0.08 -9.41
C HIS A 135 13.66 -0.44 -7.94
N PHE A 136 12.64 -0.38 -7.08
CA PHE A 136 12.79 -0.58 -5.65
C PHE A 136 12.63 -2.03 -5.22
N ASP A 137 11.70 -2.78 -5.80
CA ASP A 137 11.50 -4.22 -5.54
C ASP A 137 12.64 -4.98 -6.24
N THR A 138 13.74 -5.13 -5.52
CA THR A 138 14.98 -5.73 -6.01
C THR A 138 14.93 -7.25 -5.96
N ASP A 139 14.20 -7.80 -5.00
CA ASP A 139 14.01 -9.24 -4.84
C ASP A 139 12.85 -9.81 -5.68
N LYS A 140 12.07 -8.94 -6.32
CA LYS A 140 10.91 -9.27 -7.15
C LYS A 140 9.81 -9.98 -6.37
N SER A 141 9.65 -9.63 -5.09
CA SER A 141 8.60 -10.13 -4.21
C SER A 141 7.21 -9.57 -4.54
N GLY A 142 7.14 -8.49 -5.34
CA GLY A 142 5.92 -7.73 -5.60
C GLY A 142 5.60 -6.70 -4.53
N THR A 143 6.49 -6.53 -3.54
CA THR A 143 6.42 -5.52 -2.49
C THR A 143 7.76 -4.84 -2.34
N VAL A 144 7.76 -3.62 -1.80
CA VAL A 144 8.99 -2.90 -1.47
C VAL A 144 9.17 -2.90 0.03
N ASP A 145 10.28 -3.44 0.51
CA ASP A 145 10.64 -3.34 1.92
C ASP A 145 11.34 -2.00 2.25
N GLY A 146 11.47 -1.70 3.54
CA GLY A 146 12.10 -0.46 3.97
C GLY A 146 13.58 -0.33 3.60
N ALA A 147 14.34 -1.42 3.60
CA ALA A 147 15.75 -1.41 3.25
C ALA A 147 15.93 -1.17 1.74
N GLU A 148 15.13 -1.83 0.91
CA GLU A 148 15.02 -1.64 -0.53
C GLU A 148 14.69 -0.18 -0.87
N PHE A 149 13.64 0.36 -0.26
CA PHE A 149 13.24 1.74 -0.48
C PHE A 149 14.34 2.72 -0.09
N LEU A 150 14.91 2.60 1.12
CA LEU A 150 15.92 3.52 1.60
C LEU A 150 17.20 3.44 0.75
N HIS A 151 17.63 2.24 0.38
CA HIS A 151 18.79 2.05 -0.48
C HIS A 151 18.58 2.73 -1.83
N GLY A 152 17.48 2.42 -2.52
CA GLY A 152 17.15 3.03 -3.81
C GLY A 152 16.98 4.54 -3.71
N PHE A 153 16.32 5.04 -2.66
CA PHE A 153 16.06 6.47 -2.47
C PHE A 153 17.36 7.27 -2.37
N PHE A 154 18.32 6.78 -1.57
CA PHE A 154 19.64 7.43 -1.46
C PHE A 154 20.51 7.21 -2.69
N GLU A 155 20.35 6.10 -3.42
CA GLU A 155 21.01 5.88 -4.70
C GLU A 155 20.56 6.89 -5.75
N ILE A 156 19.25 7.02 -5.98
CA ILE A 156 18.66 8.02 -6.88
C ILE A 156 19.14 9.42 -6.47
N GLY A 157 19.09 9.76 -5.18
CA GLY A 157 19.54 11.06 -4.68
C GLY A 157 21.02 11.35 -5.01
N ARG A 158 21.91 10.36 -4.87
CA ARG A 158 23.32 10.50 -5.26
C ARG A 158 23.48 10.69 -6.76
N GLN A 159 22.73 9.95 -7.58
CA GLN A 159 22.80 10.02 -9.03
C GLN A 159 22.31 11.38 -9.56
N HIS A 160 21.12 11.81 -9.15
CA HIS A 160 20.58 13.13 -9.49
C HIS A 160 21.45 14.27 -8.97
N GLY A 161 22.06 14.11 -7.78
CA GLY A 161 23.01 15.08 -7.24
C GLY A 161 24.25 15.24 -8.12
N LYS A 162 24.79 14.13 -8.64
CA LYS A 162 25.93 14.14 -9.58
C LYS A 162 25.57 14.78 -10.92
N GLU A 163 24.42 14.44 -11.47
CA GLU A 163 23.91 15.01 -12.74
C GLU A 163 23.75 16.53 -12.61
N ARG A 164 23.06 16.99 -11.56
CA ARG A 164 22.89 18.42 -11.28
C ARG A 164 24.22 19.16 -11.13
N GLN A 165 25.22 18.54 -10.50
CA GLN A 165 26.57 19.13 -10.39
C GLN A 165 27.28 19.24 -11.74
N LYS A 166 27.15 18.23 -12.61
CA LYS A 166 27.69 18.27 -13.98
C LYS A 166 27.04 19.39 -14.78
N ASP A 167 25.71 19.48 -14.77
CA ASP A 167 24.96 20.50 -15.51
C ASP A 167 25.32 21.91 -15.05
N LEU A 168 25.46 22.12 -13.74
CA LEU A 168 25.90 23.39 -13.17
C LEU A 168 27.32 23.76 -13.62
N LYS A 169 28.24 22.79 -13.62
CA LYS A 169 29.62 23.02 -14.08
C LYS A 169 29.65 23.39 -15.56
N GLU A 170 28.91 22.67 -16.40
CA GLU A 170 28.84 22.91 -17.84
C GLU A 170 28.19 24.26 -18.15
N SER A 171 27.07 24.59 -17.50
CA SER A 171 26.41 25.88 -17.64
C SER A 171 27.32 27.04 -17.23
N ASN A 172 28.08 26.89 -16.15
CA ASN A 172 29.07 27.87 -15.72
C ASN A 172 30.22 28.04 -16.71
N LEU A 173 30.71 26.95 -17.31
CA LEU A 173 31.73 27.00 -18.36
C LEU A 173 31.21 27.73 -19.60
N ARG A 174 30.03 27.35 -20.11
CA ARG A 174 29.38 28.02 -21.24
C ARG A 174 29.15 29.52 -20.97
N ARG A 175 28.75 29.87 -19.75
CA ARG A 175 28.58 31.28 -19.33
C ARG A 175 29.91 32.04 -19.34
N LYS A 176 30.99 31.46 -18.83
CA LYS A 176 32.34 32.07 -18.85
C LYS A 176 32.85 32.26 -20.27
N GLU A 177 32.70 31.26 -21.14
CA GLU A 177 33.07 31.37 -22.55
C GLU A 177 32.30 32.48 -23.27
N ASN A 178 30.99 32.59 -23.03
CA ASN A 178 30.17 33.65 -23.61
C ASN A 178 30.60 35.05 -23.14
N ILE A 179 30.97 35.20 -21.86
CA ILE A 179 31.50 36.47 -21.33
C ILE A 179 32.85 36.81 -22.00
N MET A 180 33.76 35.83 -22.13
CA MET A 180 35.05 36.04 -22.79
C MET A 180 34.88 36.45 -24.25
N LYS A 181 34.07 35.72 -25.03
CA LYS A 181 33.78 36.05 -26.43
C LYS A 181 33.21 37.46 -26.57
N ARG A 182 32.29 37.85 -25.68
CA ARG A 182 31.67 39.18 -25.69
C ARG A 182 32.66 40.30 -25.35
N ASN A 183 33.61 40.07 -24.44
CA ASN A 183 34.66 41.04 -24.11
C ASN A 183 35.73 41.15 -25.22
N LEU A 184 36.01 40.09 -25.97
CA LEU A 184 36.94 40.14 -27.11
C LEU A 184 36.36 40.88 -28.33
N ILE A 185 35.04 41.01 -28.45
CA ILE A 185 34.36 41.64 -29.61
C ILE A 185 34.08 43.14 -29.38
N ALA A 186 34.36 43.70 -28.20
CA ALA A 186 34.24 45.13 -27.92
C ALA A 186 35.61 45.83 -27.98
N PRO A 187 36.11 46.23 -29.17
CA PRO A 187 37.32 47.03 -29.26
C PRO A 187 37.11 48.39 -28.60
N SER A 188 38.08 48.77 -27.77
CA SER A 188 38.34 50.11 -27.25
C SER A 188 38.08 51.21 -28.28
N HIS A 189 36.93 51.90 -28.17
CA HIS A 189 36.61 53.12 -28.94
C HIS A 189 36.52 54.35 -28.03
N LEU A 190 37.34 54.42 -26.98
CA LEU A 190 37.54 55.65 -26.21
C LEU A 190 39.04 55.94 -26.12
N GLY A 191 39.58 56.34 -27.27
CA GLY A 191 40.89 56.94 -27.39
C GLY A 191 40.78 58.18 -28.26
N ARG A 192 40.41 59.31 -27.65
CA ARG A 192 40.91 60.68 -27.83
C ARG A 192 39.92 61.68 -27.22
#